data_AF-A0A344TMQ7-F1
#
_entry.id   AF-A0A344TMQ7-F1
#
_cell.length_a   1.000
_cell.length_b   1.000
_cell.length_c   1.000
_cell.angle_alpha   90.00
_cell.angle_beta   90.00
_cell.angle_gamma   90.00
#
_symmetry.space_group_name_H-M   'P 1'
#
loop_
_entity.id
_entity.type
_entity.pdbx_description
1 polymer ?
#
loop_
_entity_poly.entity_id
_entity_poly.type
_entity_poly.pdbx_seq_one_letter_code
_entity_poly.pdbx_strand_id
1 'polypeptide(L)'
;MQQLNDDELFEVLDGTATEELRQRHQYWLETDTAYCEYFIELSQLHNDLETMHLESPSMAFENNVIRQWTSDKSPSTRLVMIKWMPFLFIGMMLLLTLAGVSILGETQPTNLWTEQLQGLDQSLNLTLVQQVLLPLNAVLFLLIAERILRKRLNQQP
;
A
#
# COMPACT_ATOMS: atom_id res chain seq x y z
N MET A 1 -0.61 -32.40 -33.80
CA MET A 1 -0.96 -31.15 -33.11
C MET A 1 -1.86 -31.51 -31.94
N GLN A 2 -1.81 -30.76 -30.83
CA GLN A 2 -2.70 -30.97 -29.69
C GLN A 2 -4.06 -30.32 -30.00
N GLN A 3 -5.15 -31.03 -29.66
CA GLN A 3 -6.51 -30.49 -29.75
C GLN A 3 -6.65 -29.30 -28.79
N LEU A 4 -7.48 -28.30 -29.14
CA LEU A 4 -7.75 -27.17 -28.25
C LEU A 4 -8.42 -27.67 -26.97
N ASN A 5 -8.04 -27.08 -25.83
CA ASN A 5 -8.73 -27.32 -24.56
C ASN A 5 -10.07 -26.55 -24.53
N ASP A 6 -10.97 -26.94 -23.62
CA ASP A 6 -12.29 -26.30 -23.51
C ASP A 6 -12.17 -24.80 -23.24
N ASP A 7 -11.25 -24.37 -22.37
CA ASP A 7 -11.00 -22.95 -22.07
C ASP A 7 -10.60 -22.16 -23.31
N GLU A 8 -9.71 -22.72 -24.13
CA GLU A 8 -9.26 -22.11 -25.38
C GLU A 8 -10.40 -22.02 -26.40
N LEU A 9 -11.32 -22.99 -26.39
CA LEU A 9 -12.49 -22.98 -27.26
C LEU A 9 -13.49 -21.88 -26.86
N PHE A 10 -13.66 -21.64 -25.56
CA PHE A 10 -14.46 -20.51 -25.07
C PHE A 10 -13.81 -19.17 -25.40
N GLU A 11 -12.48 -19.04 -25.35
CA GLU A 11 -11.80 -17.82 -25.83
C GLU A 11 -12.10 -17.54 -27.32
N VAL A 12 -12.23 -18.58 -28.15
CA VAL A 12 -12.64 -18.43 -29.56
C VAL A 12 -14.08 -17.94 -29.66
N LEU A 13 -15.00 -18.52 -28.87
CA LEU A 13 -16.43 -18.13 -28.85
C LEU A 13 -16.64 -16.71 -28.34
N ASP A 14 -15.97 -16.34 -27.25
CA ASP A 14 -16.03 -15.00 -26.64
C ASP A 14 -15.31 -13.93 -27.49
N GLY A 15 -14.60 -14.35 -28.54
CA GLY A 15 -13.86 -13.46 -29.44
C GLY A 15 -12.55 -12.90 -28.88
N THR A 16 -12.11 -13.38 -27.71
CA THR A 16 -10.89 -12.97 -27.00
C THR A 16 -9.65 -13.77 -27.41
N ALA A 17 -9.82 -14.81 -28.22
CA ALA A 17 -8.75 -15.66 -28.71
C ALA A 17 -7.61 -14.91 -29.43
N THR A 18 -6.39 -15.36 -29.16
CA THR A 18 -5.19 -14.90 -29.87
C THR A 18 -5.15 -15.41 -31.31
N GLU A 19 -4.37 -14.76 -32.17
CA GLU A 19 -4.29 -15.09 -33.60
C GLU A 19 -3.76 -16.52 -33.85
N GLU A 20 -2.81 -16.97 -33.03
CA GLU A 20 -2.28 -18.34 -33.08
C GLU A 20 -3.37 -19.39 -32.76
N LEU A 21 -4.23 -19.07 -31.79
CA LEU A 21 -5.34 -19.92 -31.39
C LEU A 21 -6.39 -20.03 -32.50
N ARG A 22 -6.69 -18.91 -33.17
CA ARG A 22 -7.61 -18.87 -34.32
C ARG A 22 -7.11 -19.72 -35.47
N GLN A 23 -5.83 -19.64 -35.80
CA GLN A 23 -5.24 -20.45 -36.87
C GLN A 23 -5.31 -21.95 -36.53
N ARG A 24 -5.04 -22.32 -35.28
CA ARG A 24 -5.15 -23.71 -34.82
C ARG A 24 -6.60 -24.20 -34.85
N HIS A 25 -7.55 -23.37 -34.41
CA HIS A 25 -8.97 -23.66 -34.48
C HIS A 25 -9.44 -23.88 -35.93
N GLN A 26 -9.03 -23.02 -36.86
CA GLN A 26 -9.36 -23.14 -38.27
C GLN A 26 -8.77 -24.41 -38.90
N TYR A 27 -7.53 -24.76 -38.55
CA TYR A 27 -6.93 -26.02 -38.96
C TYR A 27 -7.77 -27.23 -38.49
N TRP A 28 -8.25 -27.23 -37.25
CA TRP A 28 -9.06 -28.32 -36.72
C TRP A 28 -10.46 -28.38 -37.34
N LEU A 29 -11.09 -27.23 -37.63
CA LEU A 29 -12.35 -27.18 -38.37
C LEU A 29 -12.25 -27.80 -39.77
N GLU A 30 -11.12 -27.62 -40.46
CA GLU A 30 -10.89 -28.15 -41.80
C GLU A 30 -10.45 -29.63 -41.80
N THR A 31 -9.77 -30.07 -40.74
CA THR A 31 -9.15 -31.40 -40.69
C THR A 31 -10.05 -32.47 -40.07
N ASP A 32 -10.93 -32.09 -39.13
CA ASP A 32 -11.72 -33.06 -38.34
C ASP A 32 -13.21 -32.69 -38.34
N THR A 33 -14.01 -33.56 -38.96
CA THR A 33 -15.47 -33.40 -39.03
C THR A 33 -16.14 -33.54 -37.67
N ALA A 34 -15.62 -34.40 -36.78
CA ALA A 34 -16.18 -34.60 -35.44
C ALA A 34 -15.95 -33.36 -34.57
N TYR A 35 -14.79 -32.71 -34.71
CA TYR A 35 -14.51 -31.43 -34.06
C TYR A 35 -15.44 -30.32 -34.54
N CYS A 36 -15.72 -30.26 -35.85
CA CYS A 36 -16.64 -29.29 -36.42
C CYS A 36 -18.06 -29.45 -35.86
N GLU A 37 -18.58 -30.69 -35.81
CA GLU A 37 -19.90 -30.99 -35.24
C GLU A 37 -19.97 -30.58 -33.75
N TYR A 38 -18.95 -30.92 -32.97
CA TYR A 38 -18.85 -30.53 -31.56
C TYR A 38 -18.84 -29.00 -31.37
N PHE A 39 -18.07 -28.28 -32.19
CA PHE A 39 -18.01 -26.82 -32.12
C PHE A 39 -19.34 -26.17 -32.48
N ILE A 40 -20.07 -26.72 -33.47
CA ILE A 40 -21.39 -26.21 -33.83
C ILE A 40 -22.36 -26.37 -32.65
N GLU A 41 -22.41 -27.55 -32.02
CA GLU A 41 -23.25 -27.78 -30.83
C GLU A 41 -22.90 -26.81 -29.69
N LEU A 42 -21.59 -26.64 -29.41
CA LEU A 42 -21.13 -25.74 -28.38
C LEU A 42 -21.49 -24.28 -28.66
N SER A 43 -21.34 -23.85 -29.92
CA SER A 43 -21.69 -22.48 -30.34
C SER A 43 -23.19 -22.19 -30.21
N GLN A 44 -24.04 -23.19 -30.47
CA GLN A 44 -25.49 -23.08 -30.30
C GLN A 44 -25.84 -22.92 -28.81
N LEU A 45 -25.26 -23.77 -27.96
CA LEU A 45 -25.44 -23.68 -26.52
C LEU A 45 -24.97 -22.33 -25.96
N HIS A 46 -23.82 -21.83 -26.41
CA HIS A 46 -23.29 -20.54 -25.99
C HIS A 46 -24.25 -19.39 -26.34
N ASN A 47 -24.77 -19.37 -27.57
CA ASN A 47 -25.72 -18.35 -28.01
C ASN A 47 -27.08 -18.46 -27.27
N ASP A 48 -27.54 -19.68 -27.00
CA ASP A 48 -28.77 -19.92 -26.24
C ASP A 48 -28.63 -19.42 -24.79
N LEU A 49 -27.43 -19.54 -24.20
CA LEU A 49 -27.14 -19.00 -22.87
C LEU A 49 -27.04 -17.47 -22.88
N GLU A 50 -26.46 -16.87 -23.91
CA GLU A 50 -26.38 -15.40 -24.05
C GLU A 50 -27.77 -14.76 -24.19
N THR A 51 -28.67 -15.44 -24.90
CA THR A 51 -30.05 -14.98 -25.13
C THR A 51 -31.02 -15.33 -24.00
N MET A 52 -30.58 -16.13 -23.02
CA MET A 52 -31.38 -16.45 -21.85
C MET A 52 -31.66 -15.18 -21.04
N HIS A 53 -32.94 -14.81 -20.91
CA HIS A 53 -33.36 -13.76 -20.02
C HIS A 53 -33.09 -14.18 -18.56
N LEU A 54 -31.93 -13.77 -18.05
CA LEU A 54 -31.62 -13.90 -16.64
C LEU A 54 -32.55 -12.97 -15.85
N GLU A 55 -33.24 -13.53 -14.86
CA GLU A 55 -34.07 -12.75 -13.96
C GLU A 55 -33.18 -11.74 -13.22
N SER A 56 -33.59 -10.46 -13.22
CA SER A 56 -32.85 -9.43 -12.52
C SER A 56 -32.66 -9.85 -11.05
N PRO A 57 -31.44 -9.77 -10.50
CA PRO A 57 -31.25 -10.03 -9.09
C PRO A 57 -32.14 -9.10 -8.27
N SER A 58 -32.56 -9.55 -7.08
CA SER A 58 -33.37 -8.72 -6.19
C SER A 58 -32.63 -7.40 -5.86
N MET A 59 -33.36 -6.29 -5.76
CA MET A 59 -32.80 -4.99 -5.34
C MET A 59 -32.04 -5.08 -4.02
N ALA A 60 -32.43 -6.00 -3.12
CA ALA A 60 -31.74 -6.22 -1.85
C ALA A 60 -30.34 -6.81 -2.04
N PHE A 61 -30.16 -7.73 -2.99
CA PHE A 61 -28.86 -8.30 -3.34
C PHE A 61 -27.95 -7.26 -3.97
N GLU A 62 -28.44 -6.53 -4.98
CA GLU A 62 -27.66 -5.49 -5.67
C GLU A 62 -27.15 -4.43 -4.69
N ASN A 63 -28.03 -3.94 -3.81
CA ASN A 63 -27.66 -2.98 -2.78
C ASN A 63 -26.62 -3.54 -1.79
N ASN A 64 -26.70 -4.82 -1.43
CA ASN A 64 -25.72 -5.43 -0.53
C ASN A 64 -24.34 -5.56 -1.18
N VAL A 65 -24.28 -5.95 -2.46
CA VAL A 65 -23.01 -6.05 -3.20
C VAL A 65 -22.36 -4.68 -3.39
N ILE A 66 -23.13 -3.67 -3.80
CA ILE A 66 -22.63 -2.30 -3.99
C ILE A 66 -22.12 -1.72 -2.67
N ARG A 67 -22.82 -1.97 -1.56
CA ARG A 67 -22.40 -1.52 -0.22
C ARG A 67 -21.09 -2.16 0.22
N GLN A 68 -20.90 -3.46 0.00
CA GLN A 68 -19.64 -4.12 0.33
C GLN A 68 -18.48 -3.59 -0.52
N TRP A 69 -18.69 -3.45 -1.84
CA TRP A 69 -17.68 -2.90 -2.74
C TRP A 69 -17.23 -1.50 -2.34
N THR A 70 -18.19 -0.63 -2.00
CA THR A 70 -17.91 0.75 -1.60
C THR A 70 -17.25 0.84 -0.22
N SER A 71 -17.57 -0.07 0.70
CA SER A 71 -16.95 -0.17 2.02
C SER A 71 -15.48 -0.55 1.96
N ASP A 72 -15.10 -1.48 1.08
CA ASP A 72 -13.71 -1.93 0.92
C ASP A 72 -12.79 -0.85 0.30
N LYS A 73 -13.37 0.16 -0.35
CA LYS A 73 -12.65 1.33 -0.88
C LYS A 73 -12.49 2.47 0.12
N SER A 74 -12.90 2.31 1.38
CA SER A 74 -12.62 3.33 2.40
C SER A 74 -11.11 3.45 2.61
N PRO A 75 -10.48 4.60 2.31
CA PRO A 75 -9.05 4.78 2.54
C PRO A 75 -8.82 4.69 4.04
N SER A 76 -8.15 3.60 4.43
CA SER A 76 -7.84 3.28 5.81
C SER A 76 -7.38 4.52 6.59
N THR A 77 -7.93 4.68 7.79
CA THR A 77 -7.55 5.65 8.83
C THR A 77 -6.04 5.71 9.14
N ARG A 78 -5.25 4.80 8.56
CA ARG A 78 -3.79 4.69 8.61
C ARG A 78 -3.05 5.94 8.09
N LEU A 79 -3.64 6.71 7.17
CA LEU A 79 -3.00 7.92 6.62
C LEU A 79 -2.99 9.11 7.59
N VAL A 80 -3.93 9.17 8.54
CA VAL A 80 -4.04 10.30 9.45
C VAL A 80 -2.92 10.27 10.50
N MET A 81 -2.56 9.10 11.04
CA MET A 81 -1.44 8.98 12.00
C MET A 81 -0.07 9.34 11.39
N ILE A 82 0.16 9.02 10.11
CA ILE A 82 1.42 9.35 9.41
C ILE A 82 1.66 10.86 9.32
N LYS A 83 0.59 11.67 9.23
CA LYS A 83 0.69 13.13 9.11
C LYS A 83 1.20 13.80 10.38
N TRP A 84 0.93 13.21 11.56
CA TRP A 84 1.29 13.79 12.85
C TRP A 84 2.59 13.23 13.44
N MET A 85 3.06 12.09 12.91
CA MET A 85 4.32 11.46 13.30
C MET A 85 5.54 12.42 13.33
N PRO A 86 5.79 13.27 12.31
CA PRO A 86 6.94 14.19 12.36
C PRO A 86 6.80 15.26 13.46
N PHE A 87 5.58 15.72 13.76
CA PHE A 87 5.36 16.72 14.82
C PHE A 87 5.60 16.14 16.22
N LEU A 88 5.14 14.90 16.46
CA LEU A 88 5.44 14.19 17.70
C LEU A 88 6.95 13.92 17.87
N PHE A 89 7.62 13.54 16.79
CA PHE A 89 9.07 13.30 16.80
C PHE A 89 9.87 14.57 17.12
N ILE A 90 9.52 15.71 16.51
CA ILE A 90 10.15 17.00 16.80
C ILE A 90 9.92 17.42 18.26
N GLY A 91 8.69 17.27 18.76
CA GLY A 91 8.37 17.59 20.15
C GLY A 91 9.16 16.73 21.15
N MET A 92 9.26 15.43 20.89
CA MET A 92 10.06 14.51 21.70
C MET A 92 11.55 14.87 21.69
N MET A 93 12.11 15.19 20.51
CA MET A 93 13.50 15.60 20.37
C MET A 93 13.79 16.91 21.11
N LEU A 94 12.91 17.90 21.01
CA LEU A 94 13.07 19.18 21.72
C LEU A 94 13.06 18.96 23.24
N LEU A 95 12.15 18.12 23.75
CA LEU A 95 12.09 17.78 25.17
C LEU A 95 13.35 17.03 25.63
N LEU A 96 13.87 16.11 24.80
CA LEU A 96 15.13 15.40 25.07
C LEU A 96 16.33 16.35 25.10
N THR A 97 16.39 17.33 24.18
CA THR A 97 17.45 18.34 24.18
C THR A 97 17.35 19.27 25.38
N LEU A 98 16.12 19.65 25.79
CA LEU A 98 15.92 20.49 26.96
C LEU A 98 16.32 19.75 28.25
N ALA A 99 15.95 18.48 28.37
CA ALA A 99 16.37 17.63 29.49
C ALA A 99 17.89 17.45 29.50
N GLY A 100 18.51 17.21 28.33
CA GLY A 100 19.96 17.11 28.21
C GLY A 100 20.69 18.40 28.59
N VAL A 101 20.20 19.56 28.15
CA VAL A 101 20.78 20.86 28.51
C VAL A 101 20.56 21.19 29.99
N SER A 102 19.43 20.81 30.59
CA SER A 102 19.24 20.98 32.04
C SER A 102 20.20 20.14 32.87
N ILE A 103 20.55 18.93 32.41
CA ILE A 103 21.54 18.06 33.09
C ILE A 103 22.97 18.59 32.87
N LEU A 104 23.28 19.13 31.68
CA LEU A 104 24.59 19.74 31.40
C LEU A 104 24.74 21.19 31.92
N GLY A 105 23.63 21.84 32.27
CA GLY A 105 23.52 23.26 32.61
C GLY A 105 23.82 23.59 34.07
N GLU A 106 24.17 22.60 34.90
CA GLU A 106 24.74 22.83 36.23
C GLU A 106 26.19 23.37 36.14
N THR A 107 26.32 24.57 35.59
CA THR A 107 27.45 25.47 35.84
C THR A 107 27.00 26.79 36.43
N GLN A 108 25.91 26.80 37.20
CA GLN A 108 25.59 27.89 38.13
C GLN A 108 24.76 27.40 39.33
N PRO A 109 25.21 27.60 40.58
CA PRO A 109 24.50 27.14 41.76
C PRO A 109 23.36 28.11 42.07
N THR A 110 22.13 27.74 41.74
CA THR A 110 20.96 28.24 42.48
C THR A 110 20.46 27.11 43.33
N ASN A 111 21.07 27.02 44.51
CA ASN A 111 20.67 26.21 45.64
C ASN A 111 19.15 26.36 45.79
N LEU A 112 18.40 25.26 45.74
CA LEU A 112 17.23 25.02 46.60
C LEU A 112 16.54 23.66 46.40
N TRP A 113 16.94 22.79 45.45
CA TRP A 113 16.18 21.54 45.19
C TRP A 113 16.98 20.29 44.75
N THR A 114 18.22 20.11 45.18
CA THR A 114 19.09 19.02 44.69
C THR A 114 19.67 18.11 45.78
N GLU A 115 18.84 17.54 46.65
CA GLU A 115 19.27 16.42 47.51
C GLU A 115 18.70 15.04 47.13
N GLN A 116 17.78 14.95 46.16
CA GLN A 116 17.05 13.69 45.93
C GLN A 116 17.38 12.94 44.62
N LEU A 117 18.38 13.38 43.84
CA LEU A 117 18.74 12.75 42.57
C LEU A 117 20.22 12.34 42.41
N GLN A 118 21.04 12.46 43.47
CA GLN A 118 22.48 12.11 43.42
C GLN A 118 22.78 10.60 43.23
N GLY A 119 21.76 9.74 43.16
CA GLY A 119 21.93 8.28 43.03
C GLY A 119 21.98 7.74 41.59
N LEU A 120 21.71 8.55 40.56
CA LEU A 120 21.61 8.09 39.16
C LEU A 120 22.75 8.57 38.24
N ASP A 121 23.61 9.48 38.71
CA ASP A 121 24.54 10.23 37.85
C ASP A 121 25.84 9.50 37.47
N GLN A 122 26.16 8.35 38.07
CA GLN A 122 27.49 7.72 37.84
C GLN A 122 27.56 6.78 36.62
N SER A 123 26.47 6.51 35.90
CA SER A 123 26.47 5.54 34.79
C SER A 123 26.37 6.14 33.39
N LEU A 124 26.05 7.43 33.26
CA LEU A 124 25.94 8.10 31.96
C LEU A 124 27.23 8.87 31.66
N ASN A 125 28.02 8.33 30.74
CA ASN A 125 29.27 8.94 30.29
C ASN A 125 28.95 10.23 29.50
N LEU A 126 28.89 11.37 30.20
CA LEU A 126 28.52 12.69 29.67
C LEU A 126 29.28 13.07 28.39
N THR A 127 30.51 12.57 28.25
CA THR A 127 31.37 12.80 27.09
C THR A 127 30.80 12.16 25.82
N LEU A 128 30.20 10.97 25.91
CA LEU A 128 29.57 10.28 24.77
C LEU A 128 28.27 10.98 24.34
N VAL A 129 27.49 11.47 25.29
CA VAL A 129 26.26 12.23 25.02
C VAL A 129 26.61 13.52 24.25
N GLN A 130 27.62 14.26 24.70
CA GLN A 130 27.99 15.52 24.06
C GLN A 130 28.65 15.33 22.69
N GLN A 131 29.52 14.32 22.53
CA GLN A 131 30.26 14.11 21.29
C GLN A 131 29.50 13.33 20.22
N VAL A 132 28.52 12.51 20.60
CA VAL A 132 27.80 11.65 19.65
C VAL A 132 26.35 12.08 19.50
N LEU A 133 25.64 12.34 20.59
CA LEU A 133 24.19 12.58 20.54
C LEU A 133 23.84 13.95 19.92
N LEU A 134 24.58 15.00 20.27
CA LEU A 134 24.37 16.36 19.74
C LEU A 134 24.60 16.45 18.22
N PRO A 135 25.75 16.01 17.67
CA PRO A 135 25.96 16.07 16.22
C PRO A 135 25.04 15.12 15.47
N LEU A 136 24.72 13.94 16.02
CA LEU A 136 23.75 13.02 15.42
C LEU A 136 22.36 13.68 15.32
N ASN A 137 21.90 14.34 16.38
CA ASN A 137 20.63 15.06 16.38
C ASN A 137 20.64 16.24 15.41
N ALA A 138 21.76 16.96 15.28
CA ALA A 138 21.90 18.05 14.32
C ALA A 138 21.83 17.54 12.87
N VAL A 139 22.50 16.43 12.55
CA VAL A 139 22.45 15.81 11.21
C VAL A 139 21.04 15.31 10.90
N LEU A 140 20.37 14.66 11.85
CA LEU A 140 18.99 14.19 11.68
C LEU A 140 18.03 15.37 11.47
N PHE A 141 18.19 16.47 12.21
CA PHE A 141 17.41 17.67 12.00
C PHE A 141 17.61 18.25 10.59
N LEU A 142 18.86 18.29 10.11
CA LEU A 142 19.18 18.81 8.79
C LEU A 142 18.59 17.94 7.67
N LEU A 143 18.64 16.60 7.80
CA LEU A 143 18.01 15.67 6.85
C LEU A 143 16.48 15.81 6.81
N ILE A 144 15.85 16.02 7.96
CA ILE A 144 14.39 16.24 8.04
C ILE A 144 14.04 17.60 7.44
N ALA A 145 14.79 18.65 7.76
CA ALA A 145 14.60 19.98 7.21
C ALA A 145 14.74 19.96 5.68
N GLU A 146 15.77 19.29 5.15
CA GLU A 146 15.96 19.09 3.71
C GLU A 146 14.77 18.36 3.07
N ARG A 147 14.29 17.28 3.70
CA ARG A 147 13.14 16.51 3.18
C ARG A 147 11.86 17.35 3.15
N ILE A 148 11.65 18.21 4.14
CA ILE A 148 10.52 19.15 4.18
C ILE A 148 10.69 20.23 3.12
N LEU A 149 11.90 20.79 2.97
CA LEU A 149 12.20 21.84 1.99
C LEU A 149 12.00 21.34 0.56
N ARG A 150 12.55 20.17 0.20
CA ARG A 150 12.36 19.53 -1.12
C ARG A 150 10.89 19.25 -1.42
N LYS A 151 10.13 18.80 -0.42
CA LYS A 151 8.69 18.55 -0.58
C LYS A 151 7.92 19.84 -0.84
N ARG A 152 8.32 20.96 -0.24
CA ARG A 152 7.70 22.28 -0.50
C ARG A 152 8.13 22.88 -1.83
N LEU A 153 9.39 22.69 -2.23
CA LEU A 153 9.93 23.18 -3.49
C LEU A 153 9.28 22.48 -4.71
N ASN A 154 9.05 21.18 -4.63
CA ASN A 154 8.35 20.40 -5.67
C ASN A 154 6.82 20.59 -5.66
N GLN A 155 6.28 21.43 -4.77
CA GLN A 155 4.85 21.75 -4.67
C GLN A 155 4.53 23.19 -5.12
N GLN A 156 5.51 23.95 -5.62
CA GLN A 156 5.24 25.18 -6.36
C GLN A 156 4.99 24.83 -7.84
N PRO A 157 3.98 25.44 -8.50
CA PRO A 157 3.66 25.20 -9.91
C PRO A 157 4.77 25.64 -10.86
#